data_AF-A0A955DV54-F1
#
_entry.id   AF-A0A955DV54-F1
#
_cell.length_a   1.000
_cell.length_b   1.000
_cell.length_c   1.000
_cell.angle_alpha   90.00
_cell.angle_beta   90.00
_cell.angle_gamma   90.00
#
_symmetry.space_group_name_H-M   'P 1'
#
loop_
_entity.id
_entity.type
_entity.pdbx_description
1 polymer ?
#
loop_
_entity_poly.entity_id
_entity_poly.type
_entity_poly.pdbx_seq_one_letter_code
_entity_poly.pdbx_strand_id
1 'polypeptide(L)'
;MTTNPMRSLSGGEVSESLKARSDIPQRAAGLREQLNWITTRTGAATVRAGFEFGGLTKSQDSRVRQVPFIFNQTDALVLEFGDYYVRFWKGNALVTTGTSISAWSNASVDYVPGDYVTGTDG
;
A
#
# COMPACT_ATOMS: atom_id res chain seq x y z
N MET A 1 -0.30 47.51 10.35
CA MET A 1 0.14 46.19 9.84
C MET A 1 -1.09 45.32 9.74
N THR A 2 -1.61 45.09 8.53
CA THR A 2 -2.83 44.29 8.32
C THR A 2 -2.42 42.84 8.15
N THR A 3 -2.58 42.02 9.18
CA THR A 3 -2.32 40.58 9.07
C THR A 3 -3.41 39.97 8.19
N ASN A 4 -3.03 39.44 7.03
CA ASN A 4 -3.96 38.72 6.17
C ASN A 4 -4.39 37.42 6.87
N PRO A 5 -5.68 37.22 7.21
CA PRO A 5 -6.11 36.04 7.93
C PRO A 5 -5.99 34.80 7.04
N MET A 6 -5.28 33.79 7.54
CA MET A 6 -5.26 32.47 6.89
C MET A 6 -6.64 31.83 7.02
N ARG A 7 -7.19 31.33 5.90
CA ARG A 7 -8.46 30.61 5.90
C ARG A 7 -8.28 29.19 6.42
N SER A 8 -9.28 28.69 7.13
CA SER A 8 -9.32 27.28 7.54
C SER A 8 -9.45 26.38 6.32
N LEU A 9 -8.78 25.23 6.35
CA LEU A 9 -8.86 24.15 5.37
C LEU A 9 -9.58 22.92 5.93
N SER A 10 -10.19 23.04 7.11
CA SER A 10 -10.83 21.93 7.84
C SER A 10 -12.04 21.30 7.12
N GLY A 11 -12.57 21.96 6.09
CA GLY A 11 -13.73 21.50 5.32
C GLY A 11 -13.42 20.43 4.28
N GLY A 12 -12.15 20.16 3.98
CA GLY A 12 -11.75 19.16 2.97
C GLY A 12 -12.24 19.49 1.55
N GLU A 13 -12.26 18.49 0.67
CA GLU A 13 -12.69 18.69 -0.72
C GLU A 13 -14.22 18.82 -0.85
N VAL A 14 -14.65 19.88 -1.53
CA VAL A 14 -16.06 20.19 -1.76
C VAL A 14 -16.55 19.45 -3.01
N SER A 15 -17.65 18.70 -2.85
CA SER A 15 -18.35 18.03 -3.96
C SER A 15 -18.71 18.98 -5.09
N GLU A 16 -18.61 18.53 -6.34
CA GLU A 16 -18.87 19.32 -7.56
C GLU A 16 -20.20 20.06 -7.50
N SER A 17 -21.27 19.40 -7.04
CA SER A 17 -22.61 19.97 -6.95
C SER A 17 -22.72 21.13 -5.94
N LEU A 18 -21.81 21.20 -4.97
CA LEU A 18 -21.78 22.22 -3.92
C LEU A 18 -20.83 23.37 -4.26
N LYS A 19 -20.05 23.28 -5.33
CA LYS A 19 -19.08 24.31 -5.72
C LYS A 19 -19.72 25.65 -6.05
N ALA A 20 -20.94 25.64 -6.59
CA ALA A 20 -21.69 26.86 -6.94
C ALA A 20 -22.45 27.49 -5.75
N ARG A 21 -22.62 26.75 -4.64
CA ARG A 21 -23.40 27.20 -3.49
C ARG A 21 -22.57 28.09 -2.56
N SER A 22 -22.60 29.40 -2.81
CA SER A 22 -21.88 30.40 -2.00
C SER A 22 -22.51 30.65 -0.62
N ASP A 23 -23.76 30.24 -0.42
CA ASP A 23 -24.54 30.38 0.82
C ASP A 23 -24.08 29.44 1.94
N ILE A 24 -23.41 28.34 1.60
CA ILE A 24 -22.99 27.32 2.55
C ILE A 24 -21.70 27.78 3.27
N PRO A 25 -21.72 27.97 4.61
CA PRO A 25 -20.56 28.45 5.34
C PRO A 25 -19.37 27.47 5.30
N GLN A 26 -19.63 26.16 5.19
CA GLN A 26 -18.60 25.13 5.10
C GLN A 26 -17.75 25.27 3.82
N ARG A 27 -18.30 25.85 2.75
CA ARG A 27 -17.55 26.10 1.51
C ARG A 27 -16.38 27.07 1.71
N ALA A 28 -16.53 28.02 2.65
CA ALA A 28 -15.47 28.98 2.97
C ALA A 28 -14.23 28.34 3.64
N ALA A 29 -14.40 27.15 4.23
CA ALA A 29 -13.33 26.37 4.87
C ALA A 29 -12.93 25.12 4.05
N GLY A 30 -13.51 24.93 2.87
CA GLY A 30 -13.27 23.78 1.99
C GLY A 30 -12.35 24.12 0.81
N LEU A 31 -11.88 23.06 0.16
CA LEU A 31 -10.99 23.08 -1.00
C LEU A 31 -11.72 22.58 -2.24
N ARG A 32 -11.35 23.08 -3.43
CA ARG A 32 -11.90 22.58 -4.70
C ARG A 32 -11.38 21.18 -5.04
N GLU A 33 -10.12 20.92 -4.69
CA GLU A 33 -9.36 19.72 -5.04
C GLU A 33 -8.23 19.57 -4.02
N GLN A 34 -8.01 18.35 -3.51
CA GLN A 34 -6.99 18.07 -2.51
C GLN A 34 -6.22 16.78 -2.86
N LEU A 35 -4.98 16.92 -3.35
CA LEU A 35 -4.15 15.78 -3.78
C LEU A 35 -3.01 15.51 -2.80
N ASN A 36 -2.98 14.31 -2.20
CA ASN A 36 -1.92 13.88 -1.27
C ASN A 36 -1.78 14.72 0.01
N TRP A 37 -2.87 15.36 0.46
CA TRP A 37 -2.93 16.06 1.76
C TRP A 37 -3.99 15.44 2.67
N ILE A 38 -3.79 15.56 3.98
CA ILE A 38 -4.71 15.19 5.05
C ILE A 38 -5.19 16.46 5.73
N THR A 39 -6.50 16.67 5.74
CA THR A 39 -7.11 17.81 6.42
C THR A 39 -7.10 17.60 7.92
N THR A 40 -6.62 18.57 8.69
CA THR A 40 -6.66 18.52 10.15
C THR A 40 -7.84 19.29 10.71
N ARG A 41 -8.31 18.89 11.91
CA ARG A 41 -9.41 19.57 12.60
C ARG A 41 -9.07 21.01 12.97
N THR A 42 -7.79 21.33 13.17
CA THR A 42 -7.30 22.67 13.53
C THR A 42 -7.34 23.67 12.37
N GLY A 43 -7.70 23.23 11.17
CA GLY A 43 -7.85 24.11 10.00
C GLY A 43 -6.61 24.24 9.13
N ALA A 44 -5.55 23.48 9.42
CA ALA A 44 -4.44 23.29 8.51
C ALA A 44 -4.65 22.03 7.65
N ALA A 45 -3.81 21.85 6.63
CA ALA A 45 -3.65 20.57 5.96
C ALA A 45 -2.20 20.12 6.17
N THR A 46 -2.00 18.81 6.31
CA THR A 46 -0.67 18.19 6.36
C THR A 46 -0.48 17.27 5.17
N VAL A 47 0.77 17.04 4.75
CA VAL A 47 1.04 16.12 3.65
C VAL A 47 0.81 14.66 4.08
N ARG A 48 0.29 13.82 3.18
CA ARG A 48 0.20 12.37 3.41
C ARG A 48 1.62 11.79 3.46
N ALA A 49 1.86 10.84 4.37
CA ALA A 49 3.10 10.09 4.37
C ALA A 49 3.35 9.43 3.00
N GLY A 50 4.62 9.39 2.59
CA GLY A 50 5.03 8.70 1.38
C GLY A 50 4.77 7.19 1.44
N PHE A 51 4.98 6.53 0.31
CA PHE A 51 5.01 5.06 0.29
C PHE A 51 6.39 4.57 0.72
N GLU A 52 6.43 3.51 1.53
CA GLU A 52 7.67 2.82 1.85
C GLU A 52 8.01 1.80 0.75
N PHE A 53 9.30 1.64 0.46
CA PHE A 53 9.77 0.68 -0.52
C PHE A 53 9.98 -0.69 0.12
N GLY A 54 9.12 -1.66 -0.20
CA GLY A 54 9.24 -3.04 0.28
C GLY A 54 10.12 -3.94 -0.58
N GLY A 55 10.38 -3.57 -1.83
CA GLY A 55 11.17 -4.38 -2.77
C GLY A 55 10.51 -4.51 -4.14
N LEU A 56 11.15 -5.29 -5.02
CA LEU A 56 10.69 -5.53 -6.38
C LEU A 56 9.80 -6.77 -6.48
N THR A 57 8.93 -6.75 -7.49
CA THR A 57 8.14 -7.92 -7.93
C THR A 57 9.07 -9.01 -8.47
N LYS A 58 8.65 -10.28 -8.45
CA LYS A 58 9.51 -11.38 -8.95
C LYS A 58 9.80 -11.21 -10.44
N SER A 59 8.76 -10.92 -11.22
CA SER A 59 8.88 -10.50 -12.63
C SER A 59 8.56 -9.02 -12.74
N GLN A 60 9.39 -8.29 -13.48
CA GLN A 60 9.19 -6.86 -13.77
C GLN A 60 8.43 -6.63 -15.08
N ASP A 61 8.24 -7.69 -15.88
CA ASP A 61 7.66 -7.62 -17.22
C ASP A 61 6.13 -7.69 -17.21
N SER A 62 5.54 -8.05 -16.06
CA SER A 62 4.10 -8.28 -15.91
C SER A 62 3.53 -7.54 -14.72
N ARG A 63 2.28 -7.08 -14.87
CA ARG A 63 1.54 -6.44 -13.79
C ARG A 63 1.20 -7.49 -12.74
N VAL A 64 1.59 -7.25 -11.49
CA VAL A 64 1.19 -8.07 -10.35
C VAL A 64 0.00 -7.44 -9.63
N ARG A 65 -0.76 -8.27 -8.90
CA ARG A 65 -1.82 -7.82 -8.01
C ARG A 65 -1.46 -8.17 -6.57
N GLN A 66 -1.46 -7.17 -5.69
CA GLN A 66 -1.31 -7.38 -4.26
C GLN A 66 -2.70 -7.45 -3.61
N VAL A 67 -2.92 -8.47 -2.76
CA VAL A 67 -4.17 -8.69 -2.03
C VAL A 67 -3.85 -8.83 -0.54
N PRO A 68 -4.42 -7.99 0.33
CA PRO A 68 -4.22 -8.13 1.77
C PRO A 68 -4.93 -9.38 2.28
N PHE A 69 -4.22 -10.16 3.09
CA PHE A 69 -4.76 -11.29 3.83
C PHE A 69 -4.56 -11.05 5.33
N ILE A 70 -5.67 -10.82 6.04
CA ILE A 70 -5.64 -10.49 7.46
C ILE A 70 -6.28 -11.65 8.21
N PHE A 71 -5.46 -12.43 8.92
CA PHE A 71 -5.96 -13.49 9.78
C PHE A 71 -6.33 -12.93 11.16
N ASN A 72 -5.43 -12.15 11.76
CA ASN A 72 -5.67 -11.41 13.01
C ASN A 72 -4.80 -10.13 13.06
N GLN A 73 -4.83 -9.39 14.18
CA GLN A 73 -4.08 -8.12 14.32
C GLN A 73 -2.55 -8.31 14.28
N THR A 74 -2.05 -9.47 14.67
CA THR A 74 -0.62 -9.82 14.74
C THR A 74 -0.14 -10.50 13.45
N ASP A 75 -1.02 -11.27 12.83
CA ASP A 75 -0.74 -12.09 11.65
C ASP A 75 -1.55 -11.56 10.46
N ALA A 76 -0.95 -10.57 9.81
CA ALA A 76 -1.38 -10.04 8.53
C ALA A 76 -0.27 -10.21 7.49
N LEU A 77 -0.67 -10.58 6.28
CA LEU A 77 0.20 -10.80 5.13
C LEU A 77 -0.35 -10.04 3.92
N VAL A 78 0.52 -9.78 2.95
CA VAL A 78 0.11 -9.34 1.61
C VAL A 78 0.50 -10.44 0.61
N LEU A 79 -0.49 -10.91 -0.13
CA LEU A 79 -0.30 -11.90 -1.19
C LEU A 79 -0.04 -11.17 -2.50
N GLU A 80 1.12 -11.38 -3.10
CA GLU A 80 1.44 -10.92 -4.44
C GLU A 80 1.13 -12.02 -5.44
N PHE A 81 0.08 -11.80 -6.24
CA PHE A 81 -0.27 -12.64 -7.38
C PHE A 81 0.41 -12.08 -8.64
N GLY A 82 1.37 -12.82 -9.16
CA GLY A 82 1.98 -12.58 -10.46
C GLY A 82 1.61 -13.66 -11.47
N ASP A 83 2.23 -13.58 -12.64
CA ASP A 83 1.98 -14.54 -13.72
C ASP A 83 2.46 -15.93 -13.31
N TYR A 84 1.51 -16.84 -13.12
CA TYR A 84 1.74 -18.19 -12.58
C TYR A 84 2.62 -18.20 -11.32
N TYR A 85 2.43 -17.26 -10.37
CA TYR A 85 3.07 -17.36 -9.05
C TYR A 85 2.36 -16.57 -7.96
N VAL A 86 2.58 -16.99 -6.71
CA VAL A 86 2.16 -16.26 -5.51
C VAL A 86 3.36 -16.08 -4.57
N ARG A 87 3.56 -14.86 -4.06
CA ARG A 87 4.55 -14.55 -3.02
C ARG A 87 3.87 -13.96 -1.79
N PHE A 88 4.48 -14.19 -0.63
CA PHE A 88 3.96 -13.74 0.65
C PHE A 88 4.84 -12.63 1.21
N TRP A 89 4.22 -11.52 1.60
CA TRP A 89 4.87 -10.38 2.21
C TRP A 89 4.38 -10.20 3.64
N LYS A 90 5.29 -10.00 4.60
CA LYS A 90 4.96 -9.66 5.99
C LYS A 90 5.55 -8.28 6.31
N GLY A 91 4.69 -7.28 6.49
CA GLY A 91 5.12 -5.88 6.52
C GLY A 91 5.80 -5.51 5.21
N ASN A 92 7.08 -5.12 5.28
CA ASN A 92 7.87 -4.70 4.12
C ASN A 92 8.94 -5.72 3.72
N ALA A 93 8.83 -6.96 4.21
CA ALA A 93 9.76 -8.02 3.89
C ALA A 93 9.07 -9.18 3.16
N LEU A 94 9.75 -9.71 2.16
CA LEU A 94 9.35 -10.95 1.49
C LEU A 94 9.56 -12.12 2.46
N VAL A 95 8.55 -12.95 2.63
CA VAL A 95 8.67 -14.19 3.40
C VAL A 95 9.45 -15.19 2.56
N THR A 96 10.64 -15.55 3.03
CA THR A 96 11.51 -16.56 2.40
C THR A 96 11.60 -17.79 3.29
N THR A 97 11.73 -18.97 2.70
CA THR A 97 12.08 -20.19 3.44
C THR A 97 13.53 -20.09 3.92
N GLY A 98 13.79 -20.41 5.20
CA GLY A 98 15.16 -20.40 5.75
C GLY A 98 16.07 -21.45 5.11
N THR A 99 17.39 -21.23 5.17
CA THR A 99 18.46 -22.13 4.69
C THR A 99 18.62 -23.38 5.57
N SER A 100 17.53 -24.07 5.85
CA SER A 100 17.54 -25.36 6.54
C SER A 100 16.49 -26.27 5.91
N ILE A 101 16.68 -26.52 4.62
CA ILE A 101 16.04 -27.65 3.96
C ILE A 101 16.83 -28.88 4.43
N SER A 102 16.31 -29.64 5.38
CA SER A 102 16.65 -31.06 5.46
C SER A 102 16.03 -31.72 4.24
N ALA A 103 16.67 -31.56 3.08
CA ALA A 103 16.34 -32.31 1.90
C ALA A 103 16.80 -33.72 2.20
N TRP A 104 15.86 -34.65 2.35
CA TRP A 104 16.19 -36.03 2.08
C TRP A 104 16.53 -36.13 0.59
N SER A 105 17.80 -35.95 0.27
CA SER A 105 18.59 -36.71 -0.71
C SER A 105 19.81 -35.91 -1.17
N ASN A 106 20.95 -36.60 -1.23
CA ASN A 106 22.19 -36.15 -1.85
C ASN A 106 22.04 -36.09 -3.38
N ALA A 107 21.18 -35.21 -3.88
CA ALA A 107 21.23 -34.77 -5.26
C ALA A 107 21.56 -33.29 -5.23
N SER A 108 22.68 -32.90 -5.81
CA SER A 108 22.99 -31.51 -6.11
C SER A 108 21.86 -30.97 -6.99
N VAL A 109 20.91 -30.22 -6.41
CA VAL A 109 19.81 -29.65 -7.19
C VAL A 109 20.16 -28.19 -7.46
N ASP A 110 20.29 -27.88 -8.75
CA ASP A 110 20.52 -26.54 -9.33
C ASP A 110 19.29 -25.63 -9.13
N TYR A 111 18.82 -25.48 -7.91
CA TYR A 111 17.65 -24.67 -7.62
C TYR A 111 18.03 -23.20 -7.48
N VAL A 112 17.33 -22.34 -8.21
CA VAL A 112 17.33 -20.89 -7.99
C VAL A 112 16.14 -20.52 -7.09
N PRO A 113 16.34 -19.70 -6.03
CA PRO A 113 15.25 -19.21 -5.20
C PRO A 113 14.07 -18.65 -6.02
N GLY A 114 12.95 -19.38 -6.02
CA GLY A 114 11.73 -19.03 -6.75
C GLY A 114 11.11 -20.13 -7.61
N ASP A 115 11.75 -21.27 -7.85
CA ASP A 115 11.16 -22.34 -8.67
C ASP A 115 10.14 -23.20 -7.92
N TYR A 116 9.26 -23.86 -8.68
CA TYR A 116 8.26 -24.79 -8.16
C TYR A 116 8.93 -26.12 -7.78
N VAL A 117 8.82 -26.50 -6.50
CA VAL A 117 9.19 -27.84 -6.04
C VAL A 117 7.94 -28.70 -6.08
N THR A 118 7.84 -29.58 -7.07
CA THR A 118 6.78 -30.59 -7.13
C THR A 118 7.26 -31.84 -6.41
N GLY A 119 6.69 -32.14 -5.25
CA GLY A 119 6.82 -33.46 -4.65
C GLY A 119 6.02 -34.46 -5.48
N THR A 120 6.67 -35.48 -6.03
CA THR A 120 5.97 -36.65 -6.55
C THR A 120 5.70 -37.59 -5.37
N ASP A 121 4.62 -37.30 -4.63
CA ASP A 121 4.15 -38.17 -3.57
C ASP A 121 3.09 -39.10 -4.14
N GLY A 122 3.41 -40.40 -4.19
CA GLY A 122 2.45 -41.49 -4.22
C GLY A 122 2.10 -41.94 -2.81
#